data_AF-A0A316HHZ5-F1
#
_entry.id   AF-A0A316HHZ5-F1
#
_cell.length_a   1.000
_cell.length_b   1.000
_cell.length_c   1.000
_cell.angle_alpha   90.00
_cell.angle_beta   90.00
_cell.angle_gamma   90.00
#
_symmetry.space_group_name_H-M   'P 1'
#
loop_
_entity.id
_entity.type
_entity.pdbx_description
1 polymer ?
#
loop_
_entity_poly.entity_id
_entity_poly.type
_entity_poly.pdbx_seq_one_letter_code
_entity_poly.pdbx_strand_id
1 'polypeptide(L)'
;MLDGSREVLSRFILSVMCSKEYLARLTPAQAEGFAELIGASVPTGSPAHVDLILKIDLSDVLPRVTQPTLVIGASGDQLLSHDLGKVSDLIPGSKYTDIACGHAIALESAMPWARLITDYLTSVQS
;
A
#
# COMPACT_ATOMS: atom_id res chain seq x y z
N MET A 1 -7.06 5.99 -18.75
CA MET A 1 -5.82 6.18 -17.96
C MET A 1 -4.81 5.06 -18.15
N LEU A 2 -5.23 3.79 -18.20
CA LEU A 2 -4.33 2.63 -18.42
C LEU A 2 -3.94 2.40 -19.90
N ASP A 3 -4.58 3.16 -20.78
CA ASP A 3 -4.43 3.24 -22.24
C ASP A 3 -3.56 4.43 -22.70
N GLY A 4 -3.01 5.20 -21.76
CA GLY A 4 -2.05 6.29 -22.03
C GLY A 4 -0.63 5.77 -22.33
N SER A 5 0.30 6.68 -22.66
CA SER A 5 1.70 6.28 -22.83
C SER A 5 2.23 5.68 -21.53
N ARG A 6 3.02 4.60 -21.64
CA ARG A 6 3.60 3.89 -20.48
C ARG A 6 4.38 4.81 -19.55
N GLU A 7 4.98 5.85 -20.12
CA GLU A 7 5.69 6.91 -19.42
C GLU A 7 4.76 7.81 -18.57
N VAL A 8 3.61 8.21 -19.11
CA VAL A 8 2.62 8.98 -18.34
C VAL A 8 2.04 8.12 -17.22
N LEU A 9 1.71 6.87 -17.51
CA LEU A 9 1.20 5.93 -16.51
C LEU A 9 2.23 5.72 -15.39
N SER A 10 3.51 5.59 -15.70
CA SER A 10 4.52 5.31 -14.70
C SER A 10 4.81 6.51 -13.79
N ARG A 11 4.87 7.73 -14.34
CA ARG A 11 4.94 8.97 -13.54
C ARG A 11 3.71 9.14 -12.66
N PHE A 12 2.53 8.83 -13.19
CA PHE A 12 1.29 8.86 -12.41
C PHE A 12 1.37 7.86 -11.24
N ILE A 13 1.72 6.60 -11.50
CA ILE A 13 1.86 5.56 -10.46
C ILE A 13 2.88 6.00 -9.40
N LEU A 14 4.05 6.51 -9.79
CA LEU A 14 5.04 7.04 -8.85
C LEU A 14 4.44 8.13 -7.93
N SER A 15 3.68 9.06 -8.50
CA SER A 15 3.10 10.19 -7.77
C SER A 15 2.06 9.79 -6.72
N VAL A 16 1.34 8.69 -6.94
CA VAL A 16 0.27 8.22 -6.02
C VAL A 16 0.75 7.10 -5.09
N MET A 17 1.77 6.33 -5.48
CA MET A 17 2.32 5.27 -4.64
C MET A 17 3.22 5.79 -3.51
N CYS A 18 3.87 6.93 -3.71
CA CYS A 18 4.78 7.48 -2.70
C CYS A 18 4.12 8.62 -1.91
N SER A 19 4.58 8.82 -0.67
CA SER A 19 4.22 10.01 0.11
C SER A 19 4.78 11.28 -0.52
N LYS A 20 4.16 12.42 -0.20
CA LYS A 20 4.63 13.74 -0.64
C LYS A 20 6.03 14.01 -0.08
N GLU A 21 6.30 13.58 1.15
CA GLU A 21 7.57 13.71 1.84
C GLU A 21 8.68 12.91 1.14
N TYR A 22 8.37 11.70 0.66
CA TYR A 22 9.31 10.90 -0.11
C TYR A 22 9.61 11.53 -1.47
N LEU A 23 8.56 11.92 -2.21
CA LEU A 23 8.71 12.56 -3.52
C LEU A 23 9.52 13.85 -3.45
N ALA A 24 9.31 14.68 -2.41
CA ALA A 24 10.04 15.92 -2.21
C ALA A 24 11.55 15.74 -1.98
N ARG A 25 12.01 14.53 -1.64
CA ARG A 25 13.43 14.20 -1.44
C ARG A 25 14.12 13.71 -2.71
N LEU A 26 13.35 13.37 -3.75
CA LEU A 26 13.91 12.87 -5.00
C LEU A 26 14.47 14.03 -5.83
N THR A 27 15.66 13.83 -6.38
CA THR A 27 16.11 14.65 -7.51
C THR A 27 15.29 14.31 -8.75
N PRO A 28 15.20 15.22 -9.75
CA PRO A 28 14.51 14.93 -11.00
C PRO A 28 15.01 13.65 -11.69
N ALA A 29 16.32 13.40 -11.69
CA ALA A 29 16.91 12.20 -12.28
C ALA A 29 16.50 10.91 -11.53
N GLN A 30 16.40 10.97 -10.20
CA GLN A 30 15.91 9.83 -9.41
C GLN A 30 14.42 9.57 -9.66
N ALA A 31 13.61 10.63 -9.74
CA ALA A 31 12.18 10.50 -10.03
C ALA A 31 11.95 9.86 -11.40
N GLU A 32 12.68 10.28 -12.44
CA GLU A 32 12.60 9.67 -13.76
C GLU A 32 13.07 8.20 -13.74
N GLY A 33 14.19 7.89 -13.10
CA GLY A 33 14.67 6.51 -12.98
C GLY A 33 13.68 5.59 -12.24
N PHE A 34 13.01 6.08 -11.19
CA PHE A 34 11.94 5.34 -10.52
C PHE A 34 10.70 5.17 -11.41
N ALA A 35 10.29 6.20 -12.15
CA ALA A 35 9.18 6.10 -13.08
C ALA A 35 9.48 5.08 -14.19
N GLU A 36 10.69 5.02 -14.73
CA GLU A 36 11.09 3.99 -15.69
C GLU A 36 10.99 2.57 -15.11
N LEU A 37 11.51 2.36 -13.90
CA LEU A 37 11.46 1.07 -13.22
C LEU A 37 10.02 0.60 -12.93
N ILE A 38 9.18 1.51 -12.44
CA ILE A 38 7.75 1.25 -12.21
C ILE A 38 7.08 0.89 -13.53
N GLY A 39 7.30 1.72 -14.57
CA GLY A 39 6.76 1.48 -15.89
C GLY A 39 7.11 0.09 -16.41
N ALA A 40 8.36 -0.34 -16.28
CA ALA A 40 8.84 -1.65 -16.71
C ALA A 40 8.27 -2.83 -15.92
N SER A 41 7.88 -2.61 -14.66
CA SER A 41 7.48 -3.67 -13.72
C SER A 41 5.97 -3.86 -13.56
N VAL A 42 5.12 -2.99 -14.12
CA VAL A 42 3.65 -3.16 -14.08
C VAL A 42 3.25 -4.50 -14.73
N PRO A 43 2.63 -5.43 -13.99
CA PRO A 43 2.17 -6.70 -14.56
C PRO A 43 1.06 -6.50 -15.59
N THR A 44 1.01 -7.36 -16.62
CA THR A 44 -0.04 -7.33 -17.65
C THR A 44 -1.46 -7.46 -17.09
N GLY A 45 -1.62 -8.14 -15.94
CA GLY A 45 -2.91 -8.33 -15.26
C GLY A 45 -3.40 -7.14 -14.44
N SER A 46 -2.60 -6.08 -14.28
CA SER A 46 -2.95 -4.93 -13.42
C SER A 46 -4.30 -4.29 -13.74
N PRO A 47 -4.72 -4.08 -15.02
CA PRO A 47 -6.03 -3.53 -15.31
C PRO A 47 -7.19 -4.38 -14.75
N ALA A 48 -7.10 -5.71 -14.90
CA ALA A 48 -8.12 -6.61 -14.38
C ALA A 48 -8.17 -6.62 -12.84
N HIS A 49 -7.02 -6.47 -12.17
CA HIS A 49 -6.98 -6.32 -10.71
C HIS A 49 -7.62 -5.01 -10.26
N VAL A 50 -7.34 -3.90 -10.94
CA VAL A 50 -7.99 -2.60 -10.65
C VAL A 50 -9.50 -2.71 -10.82
N ASP A 51 -9.98 -3.29 -11.93
CA ASP A 51 -11.41 -3.49 -12.19
C ASP A 51 -12.10 -4.32 -11.10
N LEU A 52 -11.39 -5.30 -10.52
CA LEU A 52 -11.90 -6.12 -9.42
C LEU A 52 -11.91 -5.34 -8.11
N ILE A 53 -10.81 -4.68 -7.75
CA ILE A 53 -10.67 -3.90 -6.50
C ILE A 53 -11.74 -2.80 -6.42
N LEU A 54 -12.12 -2.18 -7.54
CA LEU A 54 -13.14 -1.14 -7.58
C LEU A 54 -14.58 -1.67 -7.38
N LYS A 55 -14.81 -2.97 -7.45
CA LYS A 55 -16.15 -3.59 -7.37
C LYS A 55 -16.35 -4.49 -6.16
N ILE A 56 -15.26 -4.96 -5.57
CA ILE A 56 -15.31 -5.90 -4.46
C ILE A 56 -15.57 -5.15 -3.15
N ASP A 57 -16.50 -5.66 -2.37
CA ASP A 57 -16.71 -5.28 -0.98
C ASP A 57 -16.55 -6.53 -0.12
N LEU A 58 -15.63 -6.45 0.84
CA LEU A 58 -15.30 -7.56 1.74
C LEU A 58 -15.89 -7.36 3.14
N SER A 59 -16.67 -6.30 3.38
CA SER A 59 -17.17 -5.92 4.71
C SER A 59 -17.91 -7.06 5.42
N ASP A 60 -18.68 -7.88 4.70
CA ASP A 60 -19.41 -9.03 5.25
C ASP A 60 -18.52 -10.26 5.51
N VAL A 61 -17.32 -10.29 4.92
CA VAL A 61 -16.36 -11.40 5.03
C VAL A 61 -15.34 -11.15 6.13
N LEU A 62 -14.96 -9.88 6.38
CA LEU A 62 -13.98 -9.51 7.41
C LEU A 62 -14.33 -10.04 8.82
N PRO A 63 -15.60 -10.07 9.27
CA PRO A 63 -15.96 -10.68 10.56
C PRO A 63 -15.69 -12.18 10.68
N ARG A 64 -15.44 -12.88 9.56
CA ARG A 64 -15.12 -14.31 9.55
C ARG A 64 -13.64 -14.61 9.82
N VAL A 65 -12.79 -13.60 9.86
CA VAL A 65 -11.37 -13.75 10.20
C VAL A 65 -11.26 -13.99 11.71
N THR A 66 -10.84 -15.19 12.10
CA THR A 66 -10.74 -15.61 13.51
C THR A 66 -9.32 -15.74 14.03
N GLN A 67 -8.31 -15.65 13.15
CA GLN A 67 -6.91 -15.72 13.54
C GLN A 67 -6.42 -14.35 14.04
N PRO A 68 -5.41 -14.31 14.93
CA PRO A 68 -4.77 -13.05 15.32
C PRO A 68 -4.35 -12.26 14.08
N THR A 69 -4.88 -11.05 13.95
CA THR A 69 -4.66 -10.18 12.79
C THR A 69 -4.03 -8.85 13.21
N LEU A 70 -2.99 -8.43 12.48
CA LEU A 70 -2.45 -7.08 12.50
C LEU A 70 -2.77 -6.38 11.18
N VAL A 71 -3.40 -5.23 11.25
CA VAL A 71 -3.64 -4.32 10.13
C VAL A 71 -2.62 -3.18 10.22
N ILE A 72 -1.82 -3.01 9.18
CA ILE A 72 -0.82 -1.94 9.08
C ILE A 72 -1.25 -1.00 7.96
N GLY A 73 -1.53 0.25 8.32
CA GLY A 73 -1.78 1.32 7.37
C GLY A 73 -0.54 2.16 7.06
N ALA A 74 -0.69 2.99 6.03
CA ALA A 74 0.29 3.98 5.60
C ALA A 74 -0.40 5.34 5.56
N SER A 75 -0.08 6.22 6.51
CA SER A 75 -0.86 7.45 6.72
C SER A 75 -0.64 8.52 5.64
N GLY A 76 0.38 8.36 4.80
CA GLY A 76 0.64 9.17 3.60
C GLY A 76 0.26 8.46 2.30
N ASP A 77 -0.46 7.33 2.36
CA ASP A 77 -0.97 6.63 1.18
C ASP A 77 -1.95 7.55 0.41
N GLN A 78 -1.66 7.79 -0.86
CA GLN A 78 -2.49 8.59 -1.77
C GLN A 78 -3.23 7.73 -2.79
N LEU A 79 -2.99 6.42 -2.79
CA LEU A 79 -3.59 5.45 -3.71
C LEU A 79 -4.85 4.80 -3.10
N LEU A 80 -4.82 4.50 -1.81
CA LEU A 80 -5.95 3.95 -1.06
C LEU A 80 -6.56 4.99 -0.11
N SER A 81 -7.86 4.86 0.16
CA SER A 81 -8.54 5.72 1.14
C SER A 81 -7.97 5.50 2.55
N HIS A 82 -7.86 6.57 3.35
CA HIS A 82 -7.35 6.56 4.73
C HIS A 82 -8.20 5.75 5.75
N ASP A 83 -9.08 4.86 5.30
CA ASP A 83 -10.09 4.20 6.13
C ASP A 83 -9.67 2.81 6.65
N LEU A 84 -8.37 2.51 6.62
CA LEU A 84 -7.83 1.22 7.08
C LEU A 84 -8.09 0.97 8.58
N GLY A 85 -8.26 2.02 9.38
CA GLY A 85 -8.75 1.91 10.75
C GLY A 85 -10.13 1.26 10.83
N LYS A 86 -11.09 1.67 9.97
CA LYS A 86 -12.41 1.04 9.90
C LYS A 86 -12.36 -0.39 9.38
N VAL A 87 -11.42 -0.70 8.49
CA VAL A 87 -11.18 -2.10 8.07
C VAL A 87 -10.78 -2.96 9.26
N SER A 88 -9.92 -2.45 10.14
CA SER A 88 -9.55 -3.14 11.39
C SER A 88 -10.76 -3.34 12.30
N ASP A 89 -11.64 -2.34 12.44
CA ASP A 89 -12.84 -2.44 13.28
C ASP A 89 -13.79 -3.57 12.83
N LEU A 90 -13.77 -3.94 11.54
CA LEU A 90 -14.55 -5.05 10.99
C LEU A 90 -13.93 -6.44 11.25
N ILE A 91 -12.67 -6.51 11.70
CA ILE A 91 -11.96 -7.75 12.00
C ILE A 91 -11.89 -7.94 13.53
N PRO A 92 -12.61 -8.93 14.10
CA PRO A 92 -12.68 -9.14 15.54
C PRO A 92 -11.29 -9.32 16.19
N GLY A 93 -10.99 -8.49 17.17
CA GLY A 93 -9.74 -8.58 17.95
C GLY A 93 -8.47 -8.24 17.15
N SER A 94 -8.60 -7.67 15.95
CA SER A 94 -7.45 -7.17 15.21
C SER A 94 -6.75 -6.02 15.95
N LYS A 95 -5.47 -5.84 15.66
CA LYS A 95 -4.71 -4.64 16.04
C LYS A 95 -4.49 -3.76 14.83
N TYR A 96 -4.54 -2.45 15.03
CA TYR A 96 -4.26 -1.45 14.00
C TYR A 96 -3.04 -0.60 14.37
N THR A 97 -2.20 -0.29 13.37
CA THR A 97 -1.14 0.72 13.49
C THR A 97 -0.88 1.37 12.14
N ASP A 98 -0.42 2.61 12.16
CA ASP A 98 0.00 3.34 10.96
C ASP A 98 1.51 3.57 10.93
N ILE A 99 2.08 3.56 9.73
CA ILE A 99 3.42 4.06 9.45
C ILE A 99 3.29 5.38 8.68
N ALA A 100 4.09 6.38 9.05
CA ALA A 100 4.16 7.67 8.37
C ALA A 100 4.92 7.57 7.03
N CYS A 101 4.30 6.91 6.05
CA CYS A 101 4.81 6.71 4.69
C CYS A 101 3.67 6.61 3.67
N GLY A 102 4.02 6.57 2.38
CA GLY A 102 3.08 6.32 1.29
C GLY A 102 2.71 4.84 1.12
N HIS A 103 1.92 4.56 0.08
CA HIS A 103 1.49 3.20 -0.28
C HIS A 103 2.67 2.23 -0.42
N ALA A 104 3.79 2.70 -0.94
CA ALA A 104 5.03 1.94 -1.11
C ALA A 104 5.80 1.79 0.22
N ILE A 105 5.19 1.17 1.24
CA ILE A 105 5.78 1.00 2.59
C ILE A 105 7.14 0.30 2.51
N ALA A 106 7.29 -0.71 1.64
CA ALA A 106 8.55 -1.43 1.45
C ALA A 106 9.68 -0.54 0.91
N LEU A 107 9.34 0.54 0.19
CA LEU A 107 10.32 1.51 -0.33
C LEU A 107 10.66 2.57 0.72
N GLU A 108 9.64 3.10 1.41
CA GLU A 108 9.79 4.26 2.28
C GLU A 108 10.13 3.91 3.73
N SER A 109 9.73 2.73 4.20
CA SER A 109 9.76 2.36 5.63
C SER A 109 9.94 0.86 5.86
N ALA A 110 10.78 0.22 5.06
CA ALA A 110 11.04 -1.23 5.11
C ALA A 110 11.37 -1.74 6.53
N MET A 111 12.27 -1.05 7.24
CA MET A 111 12.74 -1.49 8.55
C MET A 111 11.67 -1.34 9.65
N PRO A 112 10.99 -0.19 9.81
CA PRO A 112 9.82 -0.10 10.69
C PRO A 112 8.75 -1.13 10.38
N TRP A 113 8.43 -1.33 9.10
CA TRP A 113 7.41 -2.28 8.67
C TRP A 113 7.76 -3.73 9.03
N ALA A 114 8.99 -4.16 8.74
CA ALA A 114 9.48 -5.48 9.09
C ALA A 114 9.42 -5.74 10.60
N ARG A 115 9.80 -4.76 11.43
CA ARG A 115 9.74 -4.88 12.90
C ARG A 115 8.32 -5.07 13.40
N LEU A 116 7.36 -4.26 12.92
CA LEU A 116 5.95 -4.41 13.31
C LEU A 116 5.42 -5.81 13.00
N ILE A 117 5.75 -6.35 11.83
CA ILE A 117 5.37 -7.71 11.44
C ILE A 117 6.01 -8.74 12.38
N THR A 118 7.33 -8.70 12.59
CA THR A 118 8.03 -9.72 13.39
C THR A 118 7.66 -9.67 14.87
N ASP A 119 7.49 -8.47 15.43
CA ASP A 119 7.11 -8.29 16.83
C ASP A 119 5.70 -8.83 17.07
N TYR A 120 4.77 -8.57 16.14
CA TYR A 120 3.42 -9.10 16.23
C TYR A 120 3.40 -10.63 16.13
N LEU A 121 4.10 -11.20 15.15
CA LEU A 121 4.19 -12.65 14.98
C LEU A 121 4.76 -13.33 16.23
N THR A 122 5.75 -12.72 16.87
CA THR A 122 6.33 -13.24 18.13
C THR A 122 5.31 -13.15 19.28
N SER A 123 4.54 -12.07 19.35
CA SER A 123 3.56 -11.85 20.43
C SER A 123 2.36 -12.81 20.42
N VAL A 124 2.04 -13.42 19.27
CA VAL A 124 0.86 -14.30 19.10
C VAL A 124 1.21 -15.78 19.07
N GLN A 125 2.49 -16.15 19.05
CA GLN A 125 2.97 -17.53 19.12
C GLN A 125 3.22 -18.03 20.56
N SER A 126 2.89 -17.21 21.57
CA SER A 126 3.12 -17.50 23.00
C SER A 126 1.90 -18.13 23.68
#